data_AF-A0A067MS39-F1
#
_entry.id   AF-A0A067MS39-F1
#
_cell.length_a   1.000
_cell.length_b   1.000
_cell.length_c   1.000
_cell.angle_alpha   90.00
_cell.angle_beta   90.00
_cell.angle_gamma   90.00
#
_symmetry.space_group_name_H-M   'P 1'
#
loop_
_entity.id
_entity.type
_entity.pdbx_description
1 polymer ?
#
loop_
_entity_poly.entity_id
_entity_poly.type
_entity_poly.pdbx_seq_one_letter_code
_entity_poly.pdbx_strand_id
1 'polypeptide(L)'
;MPESIDLAADADSTPNSRRGSEPLTDAALAQLNIAIDTVSEARLREILTGVVDRVPAVARAVFSELVRTVADDSDQESDQEGVREYAPRWEVCVNCDEEYDASKERDEGECVYHAAQIEYDPRDFEEWHFYEPVDTPDNRSRYPGKFSWPCCGGDGTVEWCEEGVHEPGGMSKKQPRH
;
A
#
# COMPACT_ATOMS: atom_id res chain seq x y z
N MET A 1 -5.48 -30.52 -82.42
CA MET A 1 -6.29 -29.89 -81.37
C MET A 1 -5.34 -29.47 -80.26
N PRO A 2 -5.26 -28.18 -79.92
CA PRO A 2 -4.35 -27.63 -78.92
C PRO A 2 -4.99 -27.62 -77.53
N GLU A 3 -4.23 -27.80 -76.46
CA GLU A 3 -4.61 -27.31 -75.13
C GLU A 3 -3.38 -26.70 -74.44
N SER A 4 -3.35 -25.37 -74.55
CA SER A 4 -3.30 -24.38 -73.48
C SER A 4 -2.39 -24.60 -72.26
N ILE A 5 -1.60 -23.55 -72.05
CA ILE A 5 -0.68 -23.24 -70.96
C ILE A 5 -1.50 -22.74 -69.77
N ASP A 6 -1.11 -23.08 -68.53
CA ASP A 6 -1.39 -22.24 -67.37
C ASP A 6 -0.13 -22.01 -66.53
N LEU A 7 0.19 -20.71 -66.41
CA LEU A 7 1.17 -20.10 -65.53
C LEU A 7 0.52 -19.86 -64.17
N ALA A 8 1.20 -20.19 -63.07
CA ALA A 8 1.04 -19.44 -61.81
C ALA A 8 2.22 -19.67 -60.85
N ALA A 9 3.08 -18.64 -60.83
CA ALA A 9 3.45 -17.81 -59.67
C ALA A 9 3.91 -18.45 -58.35
N ASP A 10 5.09 -17.95 -57.96
CA ASP A 10 5.73 -17.95 -56.66
C ASP A 10 4.80 -17.62 -55.48
N ALA A 11 5.06 -18.26 -54.34
CA ALA A 11 4.89 -17.62 -53.04
C ALA A 11 5.86 -18.21 -52.03
N ASP A 12 6.95 -17.46 -51.86
CA ASP A 12 7.68 -17.29 -50.62
C ASP A 12 6.77 -17.47 -49.39
N SER A 13 7.18 -18.33 -48.46
CA SER A 13 6.54 -18.44 -47.15
C SER A 13 7.61 -18.79 -46.14
N THR A 14 8.46 -17.80 -45.85
CA THR A 14 9.01 -17.65 -44.50
C THR A 14 7.87 -17.59 -43.49
N PRO A 15 7.78 -18.50 -42.51
CA PRO A 15 6.92 -18.29 -41.36
C PRO A 15 7.71 -17.48 -40.34
N ASN A 16 7.87 -16.18 -40.58
CA ASN A 16 8.25 -15.23 -39.54
C ASN A 16 7.01 -14.46 -39.10
N SER A 17 6.14 -15.13 -38.33
CA SER A 17 5.12 -14.44 -37.56
C SER A 17 4.55 -15.37 -36.49
N ARG A 18 4.37 -14.80 -35.28
CA ARG A 18 3.81 -15.39 -34.05
C ARG A 18 4.81 -15.98 -33.04
N ARG A 19 5.75 -15.16 -32.53
CA ARG A 19 6.08 -15.20 -31.09
C ARG A 19 5.01 -14.41 -30.34
N GLY A 20 3.79 -14.93 -30.35
CA GLY A 20 2.71 -14.47 -29.49
C GLY A 20 2.68 -15.38 -28.27
N SER A 21 3.22 -14.87 -27.17
CA SER A 21 2.94 -15.26 -25.78
C SER A 21 2.63 -16.74 -25.52
N GLU A 22 3.64 -17.60 -25.61
CA GLU A 22 3.55 -18.87 -24.89
C GLU A 22 3.44 -18.56 -23.39
N PRO A 23 2.48 -19.16 -22.66
CA PRO A 23 2.39 -18.99 -21.22
C PRO A 23 3.69 -19.45 -20.58
N LEU A 24 4.13 -18.73 -19.55
CA LEU A 24 5.30 -19.12 -18.78
C LEU A 24 5.07 -20.51 -18.18
N THR A 25 6.07 -21.38 -18.27
CA THR A 25 6.06 -22.66 -17.55
C THR A 25 5.98 -22.42 -16.05
N ASP A 26 5.41 -23.36 -15.29
CA ASP A 26 5.28 -23.25 -13.82
C ASP A 26 6.62 -22.97 -13.12
N ALA A 27 7.71 -23.59 -13.60
CA ALA A 27 9.05 -23.36 -13.07
C ALA A 27 9.53 -21.91 -13.29
N ALA A 28 9.20 -21.32 -14.44
CA ALA A 28 9.52 -19.93 -14.73
C ALA A 28 8.67 -18.96 -13.90
N LEU A 29 7.39 -19.27 -13.66
CA LEU A 29 6.52 -18.49 -12.76
C LEU A 29 7.02 -18.55 -11.32
N ALA A 30 7.42 -19.72 -10.82
CA ALA A 30 8.00 -19.87 -9.49
C ALA A 30 9.28 -19.03 -9.34
N GLN A 31 10.17 -19.07 -10.34
CA GLN A 31 11.40 -18.26 -10.31
C GLN A 31 11.12 -16.76 -10.39
N LEU A 32 10.08 -16.35 -11.12
CA LEU A 32 9.63 -14.96 -11.16
C LEU A 32 9.13 -14.48 -9.80
N ASN A 33 8.33 -15.28 -9.10
CA ASN A 33 7.85 -14.94 -7.75
C ASN A 33 9.01 -14.77 -6.76
N ILE A 34 9.99 -15.67 -6.78
CA ILE A 34 11.21 -15.52 -5.95
C ILE A 34 11.95 -14.21 -6.29
N ALA A 35 12.04 -13.85 -7.57
CA ALA A 35 12.69 -12.60 -7.97
C ALA A 35 11.92 -11.36 -7.49
N ILE A 36 10.58 -11.41 -7.47
CA ILE A 36 9.73 -10.33 -6.93
C ILE A 36 9.93 -10.20 -5.41
N ASP A 37 10.01 -11.32 -4.68
CA ASP A 37 10.15 -11.31 -3.21
C ASP A 37 11.54 -10.82 -2.74
N THR A 38 12.57 -11.00 -3.57
CA THR A 38 13.97 -10.73 -3.18
C THR A 38 14.53 -9.42 -3.73
N VAL A 39 13.87 -8.82 -4.72
CA VAL A 39 14.30 -7.54 -5.29
C VAL A 39 13.96 -6.38 -4.35
N SER A 40 14.77 -5.33 -4.32
CA SER A 40 14.47 -4.13 -3.54
C SER A 40 13.19 -3.44 -4.05
N GLU A 41 12.40 -2.85 -3.16
CA GLU A 41 11.19 -2.09 -3.52
C GLU A 41 11.43 -1.00 -4.58
N ALA A 42 12.54 -0.26 -4.48
CA ALA A 42 12.88 0.79 -5.43
C ALA A 42 12.99 0.24 -6.86
N ARG A 43 13.68 -0.90 -7.00
CA ARG A 43 13.82 -1.59 -8.27
C ARG A 43 12.51 -2.20 -8.76
N LEU A 44 11.68 -2.73 -7.86
CA LEU A 44 10.34 -3.22 -8.21
C LEU A 44 9.46 -2.11 -8.77
N ARG A 45 9.46 -0.92 -8.13
CA ARG A 45 8.74 0.28 -8.60
C ARG A 45 9.22 0.70 -9.99
N GLU A 46 10.54 0.78 -10.21
CA GLU A 46 11.09 1.09 -11.54
C GLU A 46 10.63 0.11 -12.62
N ILE A 47 10.68 -1.20 -12.33
CA ILE A 47 10.26 -2.24 -13.27
C ILE A 47 8.76 -2.10 -13.56
N LEU A 48 7.94 -1.94 -12.53
CA LEU A 48 6.49 -1.82 -12.66
C LEU A 48 6.11 -0.58 -13.48
N THR A 49 6.70 0.58 -13.20
CA THR A 49 6.52 1.80 -13.99
C THR A 49 6.85 1.55 -15.46
N GLY A 50 8.02 0.96 -15.73
CA GLY A 50 8.41 0.64 -17.10
C GLY A 50 7.50 -0.37 -17.80
N VAL A 51 6.85 -1.29 -17.08
CA VAL A 51 5.86 -2.22 -17.66
C VAL A 51 4.52 -1.52 -17.89
N VAL A 52 4.06 -0.68 -16.97
CA VAL A 52 2.85 0.15 -17.11
C VAL A 52 2.92 1.02 -18.36
N ASP A 53 4.06 1.66 -18.62
CA ASP A 53 4.29 2.50 -19.80
C ASP A 53 4.24 1.72 -21.12
N ARG A 54 4.66 0.45 -21.10
CA ARG A 54 4.78 -0.40 -22.30
C ARG A 54 3.56 -1.26 -22.59
N VAL A 55 2.78 -1.63 -21.57
CA VAL A 55 1.71 -2.62 -21.68
C VAL A 55 0.40 -2.05 -21.12
N PRO A 56 -0.52 -1.57 -21.99
CA PRO A 56 -1.78 -0.95 -21.56
C PRO A 56 -2.71 -1.87 -20.73
N ALA A 57 -2.60 -3.18 -20.91
CA ALA A 57 -3.33 -4.14 -20.07
C ALA A 57 -2.83 -4.11 -18.62
N VAL A 58 -1.51 -4.00 -18.41
CA VAL A 58 -0.92 -3.88 -17.07
C VAL A 58 -1.24 -2.52 -16.47
N ALA A 59 -1.19 -1.43 -17.26
CA ALA A 59 -1.58 -0.10 -16.79
C ALA A 59 -2.99 -0.09 -16.19
N ARG A 60 -3.96 -0.69 -16.88
CA ARG A 60 -5.35 -0.78 -16.40
C ARG A 60 -5.49 -1.63 -15.14
N ALA A 61 -4.81 -2.78 -15.10
CA ALA A 61 -4.84 -3.67 -13.93
C ALA A 61 -4.21 -3.00 -12.70
N VAL A 62 -3.03 -2.39 -12.85
CA VAL A 62 -2.35 -1.68 -11.76
C VAL A 62 -3.15 -0.47 -11.30
N PHE A 63 -3.78 0.25 -12.23
CA PHE A 63 -4.66 1.37 -11.90
C PHE A 63 -5.82 0.94 -10.99
N SER A 64 -6.52 -0.15 -11.32
CA SER A 64 -7.62 -0.66 -10.46
C SER A 64 -7.14 -1.18 -9.10
N GLU A 65 -5.90 -1.63 -8.99
CA GLU A 65 -5.34 -2.10 -7.71
C GLU A 65 -4.79 -0.99 -6.82
N LEU A 66 -4.31 0.12 -7.39
CA LEU A 66 -3.61 1.17 -6.64
C LEU A 66 -4.36 2.50 -6.54
N VAL A 67 -5.37 2.73 -7.39
CA VAL A 67 -6.07 4.02 -7.49
C VAL A 67 -7.56 3.81 -7.25
N ARG A 68 -8.15 4.70 -6.44
CA ARG A 68 -9.60 4.84 -6.30
C ARG A 68 -10.08 6.14 -6.93
N THR A 69 -11.32 6.16 -7.38
CA THR A 69 -12.01 7.39 -7.81
C THR A 69 -12.72 7.99 -6.61
N VAL A 70 -12.47 9.26 -6.35
CA VAL A 70 -13.24 10.03 -5.38
C VAL A 70 -14.49 10.51 -6.12
N ALA A 71 -15.65 10.00 -5.73
CA ALA A 71 -16.91 10.59 -6.17
C ALA A 71 -17.07 11.92 -5.43
N ASP A 72 -17.38 12.98 -6.17
CA ASP A 72 -17.80 14.23 -5.56
C ASP A 72 -19.20 13.97 -4.98
N ASP A 73 -19.33 13.86 -3.65
CA ASP A 73 -20.61 13.66 -2.95
C ASP A 73 -21.55 14.88 -3.09
N SER A 74 -21.27 15.80 -4.01
CA SER A 74 -22.24 16.78 -4.48
C SER A 74 -23.29 16.08 -5.35
N ASP A 75 -24.36 15.60 -4.71
CA ASP A 75 -25.67 15.32 -5.30
C ASP A 75 -26.24 16.56 -6.00
N GLN A 76 -25.68 16.95 -7.15
CA GLN A 76 -26.33 17.84 -8.10
C GLN A 76 -26.10 17.30 -9.51
N GLU A 77 -27.17 16.75 -10.08
CA GLU A 77 -27.38 16.56 -11.50
C GLU A 77 -26.97 17.84 -12.24
N SER A 78 -25.72 17.87 -12.71
CA SER A 78 -25.28 18.82 -13.71
C SER A 78 -24.53 18.02 -14.76
N ASP A 79 -25.00 18.13 -16.00
CA ASP A 79 -24.41 17.56 -17.21
C ASP A 79 -23.04 18.21 -17.56
N GLN A 80 -22.20 18.40 -16.55
CA GLN A 80 -20.80 18.78 -16.70
C GLN A 80 -19.99 17.52 -16.45
N GLU A 81 -19.04 17.22 -17.35
CA GLU A 81 -18.01 16.21 -17.12
C GLU A 81 -17.31 16.51 -15.80
N GLY A 82 -17.83 15.95 -14.71
CA GLY A 82 -17.28 16.08 -13.37
C GLY A 82 -15.83 15.62 -13.43
N VAL A 83 -14.94 16.48 -12.94
CA VAL A 83 -13.51 16.15 -12.85
C VAL A 83 -13.42 14.96 -11.90
N ARG A 84 -13.26 13.75 -12.44
CA ARG A 84 -12.99 12.56 -11.63
C ARG A 84 -11.66 12.77 -10.91
N GLU A 85 -11.73 12.97 -9.61
CA GLU A 85 -10.55 13.04 -8.77
C GLU A 85 -10.05 11.62 -8.47
N TYR A 86 -8.73 11.44 -8.53
CA TYR A 86 -8.08 10.14 -8.32
C TYR A 86 -7.23 10.21 -7.06
N ALA A 87 -7.41 9.25 -6.18
CA ALA A 87 -6.66 9.13 -4.93
C ALA A 87 -6.00 7.75 -4.83
N PRO A 88 -4.89 7.61 -4.06
CA PRO A 88 -4.36 6.30 -3.70
C PRO A 88 -5.45 5.45 -3.03
N ARG A 89 -5.47 4.16 -3.37
CA ARG A 89 -6.36 3.19 -2.74
C ARG A 89 -5.86 2.77 -1.36
N TRP A 90 -4.55 2.62 -1.21
CA TRP A 90 -3.91 2.21 0.03
C TRP A 90 -3.40 3.44 0.77
N GLU A 91 -3.88 3.63 2.00
CA GLU A 91 -3.53 4.74 2.87
C GLU A 91 -3.08 4.19 4.22
N VAL A 92 -2.30 4.97 4.98
CA VAL A 92 -1.85 4.59 6.32
C VAL A 92 -2.60 5.41 7.35
N CYS A 93 -3.16 4.73 8.35
CA CYS A 93 -3.93 5.39 9.40
C CYS A 93 -3.04 6.21 10.33
N VAL A 94 -3.46 7.43 10.67
CA VAL A 94 -2.73 8.30 11.60
C VAL A 94 -2.74 7.81 13.05
N ASN A 95 -3.75 7.00 13.39
CA ASN A 95 -4.02 6.58 14.76
C ASN A 95 -3.33 5.25 15.09
N CYS A 96 -3.50 4.23 14.23
CA CYS A 96 -2.91 2.91 14.44
C CYS A 96 -1.66 2.62 13.58
N ASP A 97 -1.28 3.51 12.65
CA ASP A 97 -0.17 3.31 11.69
C ASP A 97 -0.33 2.09 10.74
N GLU A 98 -1.52 1.48 10.67
CA GLU A 98 -1.79 0.35 9.77
C GLU A 98 -2.21 0.80 8.37
N GLU A 99 -1.79 0.03 7.35
CA GLU A 99 -2.22 0.23 5.96
C GLU A 99 -3.64 -0.29 5.75
N TYR A 100 -4.45 0.49 5.05
CA TYR A 100 -5.86 0.21 4.87
C TYR A 100 -6.34 0.54 3.45
N ASP A 101 -7.36 -0.19 2.97
CA ASP A 101 -7.97 0.01 1.65
C ASP A 101 -9.04 1.13 1.69
N ALA A 102 -8.68 2.37 1.37
CA ALA A 102 -9.55 3.55 1.40
C ALA A 102 -10.70 3.51 0.38
N SER A 103 -10.80 2.46 -0.46
CA SER A 103 -11.93 2.26 -1.38
C SER A 103 -13.10 1.49 -0.75
N LYS A 104 -12.92 0.90 0.43
CA LYS A 104 -13.96 0.14 1.14
C LYS A 104 -14.65 1.00 2.19
N GLU A 105 -15.94 0.73 2.42
CA GLU A 105 -16.63 1.20 3.62
C GLU A 105 -15.91 0.69 4.87
N ARG A 106 -15.93 1.48 5.93
CA ARG A 106 -15.22 1.20 7.17
C ARG A 106 -16.20 0.84 8.26
N ASP A 107 -15.93 -0.26 8.94
CA ASP A 107 -16.66 -0.64 10.14
C ASP A 107 -16.06 0.04 11.38
N GLU A 108 -16.92 0.39 12.33
CA GLU A 108 -16.49 0.84 13.65
C GLU A 108 -15.70 -0.29 14.35
N GLY A 109 -14.55 0.05 14.93
CA GLY A 109 -13.69 -0.90 15.65
C GLY A 109 -12.58 -1.54 14.83
N GLU A 110 -12.48 -1.23 13.52
CA GLU A 110 -11.32 -1.64 12.72
C GLU A 110 -10.02 -0.95 13.16
N CYS A 111 -10.10 0.32 13.58
CA CYS A 111 -8.94 1.08 14.05
C CYS A 111 -8.90 1.08 15.58
N VAL A 112 -7.89 0.41 16.15
CA VAL A 112 -7.65 0.40 17.61
C VAL A 112 -6.35 1.14 17.94
N TYR A 113 -6.41 2.06 18.90
CA TYR A 113 -5.28 2.94 19.19
C TYR A 113 -5.33 3.53 20.61
N HIS A 114 -4.28 4.28 20.96
CA HIS A 114 -4.27 5.20 22.09
C HIS A 114 -4.23 6.63 21.55
N ALA A 115 -5.22 7.48 21.87
CA ALA A 115 -5.26 8.85 21.35
C ALA A 115 -4.18 9.77 21.95
N ALA A 116 -3.66 9.42 23.12
CA ALA A 116 -2.61 10.15 23.80
C ALA A 116 -1.27 9.43 23.72
N GLN A 117 -0.18 10.17 23.79
CA GLN A 117 1.15 9.58 23.94
C GLN A 117 1.30 8.98 25.33
N ILE A 118 2.02 7.87 25.45
CA ILE A 118 2.31 7.28 26.74
C ILE A 118 3.24 8.21 27.52
N GLU A 119 2.90 8.45 28.78
CA GLU A 119 3.63 9.33 29.68
C GLU A 119 4.20 8.55 30.86
N TYR A 120 5.06 9.17 31.65
CA TYR A 120 5.57 8.60 32.89
C TYR A 120 5.49 9.63 34.02
N ASP A 121 5.30 9.17 35.25
CA ASP A 121 5.41 10.02 36.43
C ASP A 121 6.88 10.09 36.87
N PRO A 122 7.51 11.28 36.96
CA PRO A 122 8.89 11.40 37.44
C PRO A 122 9.10 10.78 38.83
N ARG A 123 8.07 10.74 39.68
CA ARG A 123 8.13 10.13 41.02
C ARG A 123 8.30 8.61 40.97
N ASP A 124 7.81 7.97 39.91
CA ASP A 124 7.94 6.53 39.72
C ASP A 124 9.37 6.08 39.40
N PHE A 125 10.24 7.04 39.08
CA PHE A 125 11.64 6.87 38.69
C PHE A 125 12.61 7.64 39.61
N GLU A 126 12.18 8.03 40.81
CA GLU A 126 13.02 8.77 41.77
C GLU A 126 14.28 7.97 42.20
N GLU A 127 14.23 6.63 42.12
CA GLU A 127 15.36 5.73 42.38
C GLU A 127 16.33 5.61 41.19
N TRP A 128 15.96 6.08 40.00
CA TRP A 128 16.80 6.03 38.82
C TRP A 128 17.79 7.19 38.80
N HIS A 129 19.05 6.88 38.51
CA HIS A 129 20.08 7.90 38.42
C HIS A 129 19.78 8.87 37.28
N PHE A 130 19.62 10.15 37.65
CA PHE A 130 19.19 11.31 36.84
C PHE A 130 19.97 11.57 35.52
N TYR A 131 20.98 10.75 35.20
CA TYR A 131 21.84 10.96 34.04
C TYR A 131 21.36 10.27 32.75
N GLU A 132 20.42 9.32 32.85
CA GLU A 132 19.87 8.63 31.68
C GLU A 132 18.44 9.12 31.37
N PRO A 133 18.05 9.22 30.09
CA PRO A 133 16.67 9.51 29.72
C PRO A 133 15.73 8.42 30.27
N VAL A 134 14.72 8.84 31.04
CA VAL A 134 13.71 7.92 31.59
C VAL A 134 12.85 7.35 30.47
N ASP A 135 12.43 8.23 29.57
CA ASP A 135 11.63 7.87 28.42
C ASP A 135 12.50 7.38 27.25
N THR A 136 12.66 6.07 27.16
CA THR A 136 13.33 5.40 26.04
C THR A 136 12.53 4.16 25.62
N PRO A 137 12.65 3.71 24.36
CA PRO A 137 12.00 2.47 23.91
C PRO A 137 12.40 1.24 24.75
N ASP A 138 13.65 1.17 25.20
CA ASP A 138 14.15 0.09 26.06
C ASP A 138 13.48 0.14 27.45
N ASN A 139 13.35 1.32 28.04
CA ASN A 139 12.66 1.49 29.33
C ASN A 139 11.16 1.21 29.23
N ARG A 140 10.49 1.70 28.16
CA ARG A 140 9.08 1.41 27.89
C ARG A 140 8.82 -0.10 27.74
N SER A 141 9.75 -0.83 27.12
CA SER A 141 9.64 -2.29 26.95
C SER A 141 9.95 -3.06 28.23
N ARG A 142 10.95 -2.64 29.02
CA ARG A 142 11.37 -3.32 30.26
C ARG A 142 10.47 -3.03 31.45
N TYR A 143 9.88 -1.84 31.49
CA TYR A 143 9.07 -1.35 32.60
C TYR A 143 7.74 -0.76 32.12
N PRO A 144 6.93 -1.50 31.33
CA PRO A 144 5.70 -0.96 30.75
C PRO A 144 4.72 -0.44 31.81
N GLY A 145 4.68 -1.07 32.99
CA GLY A 145 3.87 -0.65 34.14
C GLY A 145 4.26 0.70 34.78
N LYS A 146 5.39 1.29 34.37
CA LYS A 146 5.86 2.61 34.84
C LYS A 146 5.50 3.74 33.87
N PHE A 147 4.89 3.38 32.74
CA PHE A 147 4.36 4.32 31.76
C PHE A 147 2.85 4.17 31.73
N SER A 148 2.14 5.29 31.62
CA SER A 148 0.68 5.34 31.63
C SER A 148 0.17 6.04 30.40
N TRP A 149 -0.90 5.50 29.82
CA TRP A 149 -1.65 6.11 28.73
C TRP A 149 -2.66 7.11 29.29
N PRO A 150 -2.55 8.42 28.98
CA PRO A 150 -3.50 9.41 29.47
C PRO A 150 -4.93 9.20 28.93
N CYS A 151 -5.10 8.51 27.79
CA CYS A 151 -6.43 8.25 27.20
C CYS A 151 -7.33 7.44 28.13
N CYS A 152 -6.77 6.42 28.79
CA CYS A 152 -7.54 5.39 29.51
C CYS A 152 -7.07 5.17 30.94
N GLY A 153 -5.93 5.75 31.33
CA GLY A 153 -5.29 5.50 32.61
C GLY A 153 -4.68 4.09 32.74
N GLY A 154 -4.68 3.30 31.66
CA GLY A 154 -3.98 2.03 31.57
C GLY A 154 -2.46 2.25 31.51
N ASP A 155 -1.70 1.23 31.88
CA ASP A 155 -0.24 1.26 31.76
C ASP A 155 0.24 0.79 30.39
N GLY A 156 1.55 0.81 30.15
CA GLY A 156 2.17 0.38 28.90
C GLY A 156 1.97 -1.08 28.52
N THR A 157 1.28 -1.89 29.33
CA THR A 157 0.86 -3.26 28.97
C THR A 157 -0.49 -3.29 28.27
N VAL A 158 -1.28 -2.22 28.35
CA VAL A 158 -2.55 -2.11 27.63
C VAL A 158 -2.25 -1.85 26.16
N GLU A 159 -2.56 -2.82 25.31
CA GLU A 159 -2.25 -2.73 23.89
C GLU A 159 -3.03 -1.59 23.22
N TRP A 160 -4.33 -1.45 23.48
CA TRP A 160 -5.20 -0.46 22.84
C TRP A 160 -6.31 0.02 23.79
N CYS A 161 -6.76 1.28 23.68
CA CYS A 161 -7.78 1.86 24.58
C CYS A 161 -9.02 2.40 23.87
N GLU A 162 -8.88 2.78 22.60
CA GLU A 162 -9.94 3.40 21.81
C GLU A 162 -10.18 2.60 20.53
N GLU A 163 -11.45 2.53 20.14
CA GLU A 163 -11.94 1.91 18.91
C GLU A 163 -12.51 3.01 18.02
N GLY A 164 -12.19 2.97 16.74
CA GLY A 164 -12.67 3.95 15.78
C GLY A 164 -12.56 3.47 14.34
N VAL A 165 -12.75 4.41 13.42
CA VAL A 165 -12.56 4.22 11.99
C VAL A 165 -11.16 4.71 11.61
N HIS A 166 -10.52 4.05 10.63
CA HIS A 166 -9.23 4.51 10.13
C HIS A 166 -9.33 5.90 9.50
N GLU A 167 -8.48 6.82 9.97
CA GLU A 167 -8.37 8.17 9.41
C GLU A 167 -7.10 8.36 8.59
N PRO A 168 -7.17 9.06 7.44
CA PRO A 168 -6.00 9.37 6.63
C PRO A 168 -5.07 10.34 7.36
N GLY A 169 -3.81 9.96 7.55
CA GLY A 169 -2.82 10.87 8.15
C GLY A 169 -2.43 12.06 7.29
N GLY A 170 -2.88 12.09 6.03
CA GLY A 170 -2.47 13.09 5.05
C GLY A 170 -0.95 13.10 4.84
N MET A 171 -0.48 13.90 3.88
CA MET A 171 0.95 14.19 3.72
C MET A 171 1.43 15.17 4.82
N SER A 172 1.00 15.00 6.06
CA SER A 172 1.34 15.89 7.16
C SER A 172 2.48 15.28 7.95
N LYS A 173 3.69 15.73 7.61
CA LYS A 173 4.96 15.65 8.36
C LYS A 173 4.85 14.81 9.64
N LYS A 174 5.34 13.57 9.55
CA LYS A 174 5.71 12.75 10.72
C LYS A 174 6.43 13.65 11.71
N GLN A 175 5.75 14.07 12.79
CA GLN A 175 6.49 14.53 13.95
C GLN A 175 7.28 13.31 14.42
N PRO A 176 8.60 13.43 14.60
CA PRO A 176 9.39 12.31 15.07
C PRO A 176 8.79 11.87 16.41
N ARG A 177 8.32 10.62 16.43
CA ARG A 177 7.98 9.88 17.65
C ARG A 177 9.32 9.72 18.38
N HIS A 178 9.59 10.61 19.32
CA HIS A 178 10.79 10.62 20.15
C HIS A 178 10.53 9.91 21.47
#